data_AF-A0A3P1VE78-F1
#
_entry.id   AF-A0A3P1VE78-F1
#
_cell.length_a   1.000
_cell.length_b   1.000
_cell.length_c   1.000
_cell.angle_alpha   90.00
_cell.angle_beta   90.00
_cell.angle_gamma   90.00
#
_symmetry.space_group_name_H-M   'P 1'
#
loop_
_entity.id
_entity.type
_entity.pdbx_description
1 polymer ?
#
loop_
_entity_poly.entity_id
_entity_poly.type
_entity_poly.pdbx_seq_one_letter_code
_entity_poly.pdbx_strand_id
1 'polypeptide(L)'
;MELLDCVLDYQEKFDGKTCQVSTNYKYLETFEVDFCLTDLHHLFGLHKITRDYASQTIPDIQAGVFILEEYKNNPMYNDVIERISLYSFIGDIFYSKITSCCIVAKDLSKNTMKLDVIFFEDRNKRSAILGLRRDKRGVFKPVTLHFTSAKKYAKVRKTDVKAIKWL
;
A
#
# COMPACT_ATOMS: atom_id res chain seq x y z
N MET A 1 4.76 -4.05 15.59
CA MET A 1 3.43 -4.66 15.42
C MET A 1 3.65 -5.97 14.71
N GLU A 2 3.12 -7.05 15.27
CA GLU A 2 3.29 -8.39 14.71
C GLU A 2 2.49 -8.53 13.41
N LEU A 3 2.83 -9.52 12.59
CA LEU A 3 2.14 -9.76 11.31
C LEU A 3 0.63 -10.00 11.53
N LEU A 4 0.28 -10.82 12.53
CA LEU A 4 -1.11 -11.11 12.88
C LEU A 4 -1.89 -9.84 13.26
N ASP A 5 -1.31 -8.98 14.11
CA ASP A 5 -1.93 -7.71 14.51
C ASP A 5 -2.25 -6.84 13.29
N CYS A 6 -1.33 -6.78 12.32
CA CYS A 6 -1.53 -6.03 11.08
C CYS A 6 -2.71 -6.60 10.27
N VAL A 7 -2.83 -7.92 10.18
CA VAL A 7 -3.94 -8.57 9.44
C VAL A 7 -5.27 -8.29 10.12
N LEU A 8 -5.36 -8.45 11.44
CA LEU A 8 -6.60 -8.22 12.19
C LEU A 8 -7.02 -6.75 12.16
N ASP A 9 -6.09 -5.82 12.37
CA ASP A 9 -6.36 -4.38 12.29
C ASP A 9 -6.80 -3.98 10.87
N TYR A 10 -6.19 -4.55 9.83
CA TYR A 10 -6.58 -4.27 8.45
C TYR A 10 -7.97 -4.80 8.12
N GLN A 11 -8.27 -6.00 8.60
CA GLN A 11 -9.59 -6.60 8.44
C GLN A 11 -10.67 -5.73 9.08
N GLU A 12 -10.44 -5.24 10.29
CA GLU A 12 -11.41 -4.39 10.99
C GLU A 12 -11.56 -3.02 10.31
N LYS A 13 -10.43 -2.41 9.92
CA LYS A 13 -10.43 -1.03 9.44
C LYS A 13 -10.71 -0.92 7.95
N PHE A 14 -10.14 -1.77 7.12
CA PHE A 14 -10.11 -1.56 5.67
C PHE A 14 -10.92 -2.59 4.88
N ASP A 15 -10.90 -3.87 5.27
CA ASP A 15 -11.45 -4.93 4.42
C ASP A 15 -12.93 -4.72 4.06
N GLY A 16 -13.22 -4.84 2.75
CA GLY A 16 -14.55 -4.62 2.19
C GLY A 16 -15.01 -3.16 2.16
N LYS A 17 -14.18 -2.20 2.59
CA LYS A 17 -14.53 -0.78 2.60
C LYS A 17 -13.95 -0.04 1.41
N THR A 18 -14.61 1.07 1.09
CA THR A 18 -14.24 1.97 0.00
C THR A 18 -14.11 3.39 0.55
N CYS A 19 -13.11 4.13 0.08
CA CYS A 19 -13.04 5.57 0.30
C CYS A 19 -12.93 6.32 -1.01
N GLN A 20 -13.50 7.51 -1.05
CA GLN A 20 -13.30 8.47 -2.12
C GLN A 20 -12.20 9.45 -1.73
N VAL A 21 -11.22 9.62 -2.61
CA VAL A 21 -10.14 10.60 -2.50
C VAL A 21 -10.40 11.74 -3.47
N SER A 22 -10.32 12.98 -2.99
CA SER A 22 -10.43 14.18 -3.82
C SER A 22 -9.06 14.85 -3.98
N THR A 23 -8.73 15.32 -5.18
CA THR A 23 -7.45 15.98 -5.48
C THR A 23 -7.61 17.32 -6.19
N ASN A 24 -6.54 18.11 -6.28
CA ASN A 24 -6.52 19.33 -7.10
C ASN A 24 -6.22 19.09 -8.60
N TYR A 25 -6.12 17.85 -9.04
CA TYR A 25 -5.80 17.54 -10.43
C TYR A 25 -7.07 17.33 -11.25
N LYS A 26 -7.34 18.23 -12.21
CA LYS A 26 -8.54 18.23 -13.06
C LYS A 26 -8.92 16.88 -13.71
N TYR A 27 -7.93 16.07 -14.07
CA TYR A 27 -8.18 14.78 -14.74
C TYR A 27 -8.28 13.59 -13.75
N LEU A 28 -8.18 13.86 -12.45
CA LEU A 28 -8.38 12.91 -11.36
C LEU A 28 -8.91 13.65 -10.11
N GLU A 29 -9.93 14.48 -10.29
CA GLU A 29 -10.49 15.32 -9.21
C GLU A 29 -11.03 14.46 -8.08
N THR A 30 -11.62 13.32 -8.42
CA THR A 30 -12.03 12.29 -7.47
C THR A 30 -11.69 10.90 -8.01
N PHE A 31 -11.41 9.97 -7.09
CA PHE A 31 -11.30 8.55 -7.38
C PHE A 31 -11.64 7.71 -6.15
N GLU A 32 -12.14 6.51 -6.37
CA GLU A 32 -12.46 5.56 -5.32
C GLU A 32 -11.32 4.55 -5.12
N VAL A 33 -11.02 4.25 -3.86
CA VAL A 33 -10.06 3.23 -3.44
C VAL A 33 -10.82 2.19 -2.64
N ASP A 34 -10.83 0.97 -3.15
CA ASP A 34 -11.36 -0.18 -2.44
C ASP A 34 -10.21 -0.94 -1.77
N PHE A 35 -10.52 -1.54 -0.62
CA PHE A 35 -9.57 -2.37 0.11
C PHE A 35 -10.12 -3.78 0.30
N CYS A 36 -9.24 -4.77 0.10
CA CYS A 36 -9.54 -6.18 0.33
C CYS A 36 -8.43 -6.79 1.19
N LEU A 37 -8.77 -7.64 2.16
CA LEU A 37 -7.79 -8.23 3.07
C LEU A 37 -6.66 -8.98 2.33
N THR A 38 -7.00 -9.59 1.20
CA THR A 38 -6.04 -10.27 0.32
C THR A 38 -4.97 -9.35 -0.28
N ASP A 39 -5.18 -8.03 -0.29
CA ASP A 39 -4.20 -7.05 -0.77
C ASP A 39 -2.91 -7.14 0.06
N LEU A 40 -3.02 -7.44 1.37
CA LEU A 40 -1.88 -7.56 2.28
C LEU A 40 -0.82 -8.57 1.81
N HIS A 41 -1.24 -9.64 1.12
CA HIS A 41 -0.31 -10.63 0.58
C HIS A 41 0.72 -10.00 -0.39
N HIS A 42 0.28 -9.05 -1.22
CA HIS A 42 1.16 -8.32 -2.12
C HIS A 42 1.80 -7.09 -1.46
N LEU A 43 1.07 -6.37 -0.61
CA LEU A 43 1.59 -5.21 0.10
C LEU A 43 2.78 -5.59 0.99
N PHE A 44 2.64 -6.65 1.79
CA PHE A 44 3.71 -7.19 2.63
C PHE A 44 4.74 -8.01 1.87
N GLY A 45 4.49 -8.33 0.59
CA GLY A 45 5.45 -9.07 -0.22
C GLY A 45 5.54 -10.57 0.12
N LEU A 46 4.51 -11.15 0.74
CA LEU A 46 4.48 -12.56 1.15
C LEU A 46 4.70 -13.52 -0.02
N HIS A 47 4.19 -13.19 -1.21
CA HIS A 47 4.45 -13.92 -2.47
C HIS A 47 5.94 -14.08 -2.83
N LYS A 48 6.85 -13.35 -2.17
CA LYS A 48 8.30 -13.46 -2.39
C LYS A 48 8.95 -14.54 -1.52
N ILE A 49 8.30 -14.94 -0.43
CA ILE A 49 8.83 -15.90 0.52
C ILE A 49 8.07 -17.23 0.50
N THR A 50 6.79 -17.21 0.12
CA THR A 50 5.96 -18.41 -0.08
C THR A 50 5.42 -18.50 -1.52
N ARG A 51 5.02 -19.70 -1.93
CA ARG A 51 4.28 -19.98 -3.17
C ARG A 51 2.77 -19.94 -2.99
N ASP A 52 2.29 -19.82 -1.76
CA ASP A 52 0.87 -19.86 -1.44
C ASP A 52 0.16 -18.61 -1.97
N TYR A 53 -1.12 -18.77 -2.29
CA TYR A 53 -1.94 -17.65 -2.74
C TYR A 53 -2.43 -16.81 -1.56
N ALA A 54 -2.82 -15.56 -1.83
CA ALA A 54 -3.40 -14.67 -0.82
C ALA A 54 -4.58 -15.30 -0.05
N SER A 55 -5.41 -16.09 -0.74
CA SER A 55 -6.55 -16.81 -0.15
C SER A 55 -6.15 -17.94 0.82
N GLN A 56 -4.88 -18.34 0.85
CA GLN A 56 -4.33 -19.32 1.80
C GLN A 56 -3.54 -18.60 2.89
N THR A 57 -2.61 -17.71 2.50
CA THR A 57 -1.73 -17.05 3.48
C THR A 57 -2.49 -16.24 4.53
N ILE A 58 -3.61 -15.60 4.16
CA ILE A 58 -4.36 -14.77 5.10
C ILE A 58 -5.02 -15.63 6.20
N PRO A 59 -5.81 -16.67 5.86
CA PRO A 59 -6.29 -17.62 6.86
C PRO A 59 -5.19 -18.27 7.70
N ASP A 60 -4.07 -18.65 7.08
CA ASP A 60 -2.97 -19.32 7.79
C ASP A 60 -2.30 -18.40 8.82
N ILE A 61 -2.16 -17.10 8.51
CA ILE A 61 -1.70 -16.10 9.48
C ILE A 61 -2.69 -16.01 10.65
N GLN A 62 -3.99 -15.89 10.36
CA GLN A 62 -5.03 -15.78 11.39
C GLN A 62 -5.12 -17.01 12.27
N ALA A 63 -4.87 -18.20 11.72
CA ALA A 63 -4.85 -19.47 12.43
C ALA A 63 -3.52 -19.72 13.18
N GLY A 64 -2.51 -18.86 13.01
CA GLY A 64 -1.17 -19.05 13.58
C GLY A 64 -0.37 -20.19 12.94
N VAL A 65 -0.78 -20.65 11.75
CA VAL A 65 -0.10 -21.69 10.96
C VAL A 65 1.04 -21.08 10.15
N PHE A 66 0.87 -19.86 9.64
CA PHE A 66 1.93 -19.15 8.94
C PHE A 66 2.91 -18.51 9.92
N ILE A 67 4.09 -19.11 10.08
CA ILE A 67 5.15 -18.62 10.97
C ILE A 67 6.20 -17.88 10.14
N LEU A 68 6.25 -16.55 10.27
CA LEU A 68 7.09 -15.70 9.44
C LEU A 68 8.59 -16.01 9.62
N GLU A 69 9.01 -16.32 10.85
CA GLU A 69 10.39 -16.59 11.26
C GLU A 69 11.01 -17.81 10.58
N GLU A 70 10.18 -18.76 10.10
CA GLU A 70 10.65 -19.91 9.34
C GLU A 70 11.31 -19.48 8.01
N TYR A 71 10.93 -18.31 7.50
CA TYR A 71 11.49 -17.74 6.27
C TYR A 71 12.73 -16.87 6.51
N LYS A 72 13.31 -16.81 7.72
CA LYS A 72 14.45 -15.92 8.04
C LYS A 72 15.68 -16.08 7.14
N ASN A 73 15.86 -17.27 6.56
CA ASN A 73 16.96 -17.58 5.65
C ASN A 73 16.64 -17.25 4.17
N ASN A 74 15.39 -16.89 3.86
CA ASN A 74 15.00 -16.46 2.52
C ASN A 74 15.62 -15.07 2.24
N PRO A 75 16.28 -14.86 1.09
CA PRO A 75 16.87 -13.56 0.74
C PRO A 75 15.89 -12.38 0.77
N MET A 76 14.60 -12.62 0.57
CA MET A 76 13.53 -11.62 0.55
C MET A 76 12.90 -11.37 1.93
N TYR A 77 13.32 -12.09 2.97
CA TYR A 77 12.76 -11.97 4.32
C TYR A 77 12.80 -10.54 4.85
N ASN A 78 13.96 -9.87 4.74
CA ASN A 78 14.11 -8.50 5.22
C ASN A 78 13.24 -7.50 4.43
N ASP A 79 13.02 -7.72 3.12
CA ASP A 79 12.08 -6.89 2.35
C ASP A 79 10.64 -7.06 2.85
N VAL A 80 10.23 -8.28 3.22
CA VAL A 80 8.92 -8.55 3.81
C VAL A 80 8.77 -7.84 5.16
N ILE A 81 9.76 -7.96 6.05
CA ILE A 81 9.75 -7.29 7.36
C ILE A 81 9.67 -5.77 7.21
N GLU A 82 10.45 -5.18 6.30
CA GLU A 82 10.38 -3.74 6.02
C GLU A 82 8.99 -3.31 5.54
N ARG A 83 8.34 -4.11 4.69
CA ARG A 83 6.99 -3.82 4.20
C ARG A 83 5.94 -3.94 5.30
N ILE A 84 6.02 -4.93 6.17
CA ILE A 84 5.14 -5.06 7.34
C ILE A 84 5.30 -3.85 8.26
N SER A 85 6.54 -3.39 8.48
CA SER A 85 6.82 -2.18 9.29
C SER A 85 6.17 -0.90 8.76
N LEU A 86 5.80 -0.88 7.47
CA LEU A 86 5.11 0.23 6.82
C LEU A 86 3.60 0.19 6.97
N TYR A 87 3.02 -0.81 7.64
CA TYR A 87 1.58 -0.94 7.76
C TYR A 87 0.88 0.34 8.25
N SER A 88 1.43 0.99 9.28
CA SER A 88 0.84 2.21 9.86
C SER A 88 0.68 3.33 8.82
N PHE A 89 1.55 3.36 7.81
CA PHE A 89 1.50 4.35 6.73
C PHE A 89 0.19 4.30 5.94
N ILE A 90 -0.44 3.13 5.83
CA ILE A 90 -1.77 3.01 5.19
C ILE A 90 -2.81 3.78 6.02
N GLY A 91 -2.79 3.60 7.35
CA GLY A 91 -3.64 4.35 8.27
C GLY A 91 -3.36 5.85 8.25
N ASP A 92 -2.08 6.23 8.17
CA ASP A 92 -1.65 7.63 8.10
C ASP A 92 -2.22 8.36 6.87
N ILE A 93 -2.35 7.65 5.74
CA ILE A 93 -2.97 8.19 4.53
C ILE A 93 -4.48 8.30 4.70
N PHE A 94 -5.18 7.20 4.98
CA PHE A 94 -6.65 7.15 4.79
C PHE A 94 -7.47 7.48 6.05
N TYR A 95 -6.90 7.41 7.25
CA TYR A 95 -7.57 7.74 8.51
C TYR A 95 -7.01 9.01 9.14
N SER A 96 -5.70 9.06 9.38
CA SER A 96 -5.05 10.20 10.04
C SER A 96 -4.91 11.41 9.10
N LYS A 97 -4.97 11.20 7.78
CA LYS A 97 -4.83 12.22 6.73
C LYS A 97 -3.55 13.04 6.87
N ILE A 98 -2.48 12.41 7.37
CA ILE A 98 -1.15 13.02 7.54
C ILE A 98 -0.51 13.25 6.16
N THR A 99 -0.75 12.34 5.22
CA THR A 99 -0.24 12.47 3.85
C THR A 99 -1.12 13.43 3.04
N SER A 100 -0.57 14.60 2.69
CA SER A 100 -1.30 15.69 2.01
C SER A 100 -1.17 15.69 0.49
N CYS A 101 -0.37 14.80 -0.09
CA CYS A 101 -0.15 14.77 -1.53
C CYS A 101 0.08 13.35 -2.09
N CYS A 102 -0.13 13.23 -3.39
CA CYS A 102 0.13 12.02 -4.16
C CYS A 102 0.82 12.37 -5.48
N ILE A 103 1.30 11.34 -6.19
CA ILE A 103 1.83 11.44 -7.55
C ILE A 103 0.88 10.68 -8.47
N VAL A 104 0.50 11.29 -9.59
CA VAL A 104 -0.32 10.63 -10.61
C VAL A 104 0.55 10.08 -11.74
N ALA A 105 0.09 9.03 -12.43
CA ALA A 105 0.88 8.30 -13.43
C ALA A 105 1.57 9.16 -14.49
N LYS A 106 0.89 10.20 -14.99
CA LYS A 106 1.42 11.10 -16.02
C LYS A 106 2.68 11.87 -15.60
N ASP A 107 2.91 12.02 -14.28
CA ASP A 107 4.07 12.73 -13.75
C ASP A 107 5.25 11.77 -13.47
N LEU A 108 5.06 10.45 -13.65
CA LEU A 108 6.12 9.45 -13.50
C LEU A 108 6.93 9.30 -14.80
N SER A 109 8.25 9.50 -14.71
CA SER A 109 9.16 9.28 -15.85
C SER A 109 9.36 7.81 -16.20
N LYS A 110 9.27 6.91 -15.20
CA LYS A 110 9.31 5.45 -15.37
C LYS A 110 8.26 4.81 -14.47
N ASN A 111 7.37 4.03 -15.07
CA ASN A 111 6.25 3.38 -14.37
C ASN A 111 6.20 1.87 -14.64
N THR A 112 7.25 1.14 -14.25
CA THR A 112 7.37 -0.31 -14.49
C THR A 112 6.28 -1.12 -13.78
N MET A 113 5.81 -0.63 -12.63
CA MET A 113 4.75 -1.25 -11.84
C MET A 113 3.34 -0.89 -12.32
N LYS A 114 3.20 -0.10 -13.39
CA LYS A 114 1.90 0.34 -13.93
C LYS A 114 0.98 0.88 -12.83
N LEU A 115 1.51 1.81 -12.02
CA LEU A 115 0.79 2.47 -10.94
C LEU A 115 0.06 3.69 -11.48
N ASP A 116 -1.16 3.92 -11.03
CA ASP A 116 -1.97 5.07 -11.42
C ASP A 116 -1.80 6.24 -10.45
N VAL A 117 -1.67 5.93 -9.15
CA VAL A 117 -1.48 6.89 -8.05
C VAL A 117 -0.43 6.34 -7.10
N ILE A 118 0.42 7.23 -6.57
CA ILE A 118 1.39 6.92 -5.53
C ILE A 118 1.22 7.89 -4.36
N PHE A 119 0.90 7.37 -3.19
CA PHE A 119 1.09 8.08 -1.92
C PHE A 119 2.51 7.84 -1.43
N PHE A 120 3.12 8.88 -0.86
CA PHE A 120 4.47 8.78 -0.34
C PHE A 120 4.68 9.74 0.82
N GLU A 121 5.61 9.36 1.70
CA GLU A 121 6.09 10.19 2.79
C GLU A 121 7.61 10.03 2.88
N ASP A 122 8.34 11.14 2.88
CA ASP A 122 9.79 11.13 3.02
C ASP A 122 10.18 10.95 4.51
N ARG A 123 10.92 9.88 4.79
CA ARG A 123 11.47 9.51 6.09
C ARG A 123 12.99 9.50 6.00
N ASN A 124 13.61 10.63 6.34
CA ASN A 124 15.06 10.83 6.21
C ASN A 124 15.56 10.57 4.77
N LYS A 125 16.37 9.52 4.56
CA LYS A 125 16.97 9.17 3.26
C LYS A 125 16.09 8.27 2.39
N ARG A 126 14.94 7.81 2.91
CA ARG A 126 14.01 6.90 2.23
C ARG A 126 12.62 7.54 2.15
N SER A 127 11.78 7.07 1.24
CA SER A 127 10.34 7.37 1.23
C SER A 127 9.55 6.11 1.42
N ALA A 128 8.55 6.14 2.31
CA ALA A 128 7.50 5.14 2.35
C ALA A 128 6.59 5.33 1.13
N ILE A 129 6.24 4.26 0.44
CA ILE A 129 5.46 4.28 -0.80
C ILE A 129 4.27 3.35 -0.66
N LEU A 130 3.07 3.87 -0.93
CA LEU A 130 1.87 3.09 -1.23
C LEU A 130 1.44 3.38 -2.66
N GLY A 131 1.51 2.36 -3.53
CA GLY A 131 1.12 2.46 -4.93
C GLY A 131 -0.26 1.85 -5.17
N LEU A 132 -1.10 2.59 -5.89
CA LEU A 132 -2.42 2.16 -6.31
C LEU A 132 -2.43 1.88 -7.82
N ARG A 133 -3.25 0.91 -8.23
CA ARG A 133 -3.58 0.67 -9.64
C ARG A 133 -5.09 0.73 -9.83
N ARG A 134 -5.50 1.32 -10.94
CA ARG A 134 -6.88 1.37 -11.39
C ARG A 134 -7.24 0.10 -12.14
N ASP A 135 -8.37 -0.49 -11.78
CA ASP A 135 -8.93 -1.64 -12.45
C ASP A 135 -9.72 -1.25 -13.72
N LYS A 136 -10.29 -2.24 -14.40
CA LYS A 136 -11.09 -2.01 -15.63
C LYS A 136 -12.39 -1.24 -15.38
N ARG A 137 -12.89 -1.22 -14.14
CA ARG A 137 -14.10 -0.51 -13.72
C ARG A 137 -13.81 0.94 -13.32
N GLY A 138 -12.54 1.32 -13.23
CA GLY A 138 -12.11 2.65 -12.82
C GLY A 138 -11.82 2.78 -11.32
N VAL A 139 -11.91 1.70 -10.56
CA VAL A 139 -11.70 1.66 -9.11
C VAL A 139 -10.24 1.38 -8.80
N PHE A 140 -9.68 2.05 -7.80
CA PHE A 140 -8.29 1.92 -7.42
C PHE A 140 -8.12 0.86 -6.32
N LYS A 141 -7.06 0.06 -6.44
CA LYS A 141 -6.67 -0.96 -5.47
C LYS A 141 -5.22 -0.74 -5.03
N PRO A 142 -4.88 -0.93 -3.75
CA PRO A 142 -3.50 -0.91 -3.30
C PRO A 142 -2.77 -2.15 -3.82
N VAL A 143 -1.62 -1.96 -4.48
CA VAL A 143 -0.87 -3.05 -5.13
C VAL A 143 0.59 -3.15 -4.70
N THR A 144 1.13 -2.12 -4.05
CA THR A 144 2.47 -2.20 -3.47
C THR A 144 2.61 -1.29 -2.27
N LEU A 145 3.32 -1.80 -1.26
CA LEU A 145 3.85 -1.05 -0.13
C LEU A 145 5.36 -1.33 -0.08
N HIS A 146 6.22 -0.32 -0.03
CA HIS A 146 7.67 -0.50 0.12
C HIS A 146 8.36 0.82 0.43
N PHE A 147 9.63 0.73 0.85
CA PHE A 147 10.51 1.89 0.88
C PHE A 147 11.24 2.08 -0.44
N THR A 148 11.49 3.34 -0.81
CA THR A 148 12.43 3.69 -1.88
C THR A 148 13.37 4.81 -1.45
N SER A 149 14.33 5.20 -2.29
CA SER A 149 15.16 6.37 -2.00
C SER A 149 14.35 7.65 -2.11
N ALA A 150 14.51 8.58 -1.16
CA ALA A 150 13.86 9.89 -1.21
C ALA A 150 14.15 10.66 -2.52
N LYS A 151 15.30 10.39 -3.14
CA LYS A 151 15.68 11.00 -4.41
C LYS A 151 14.82 10.55 -5.59
N LYS A 152 14.16 9.38 -5.51
CA LYS A 152 13.41 8.79 -6.63
C LYS A 152 12.28 9.69 -7.10
N TYR A 153 11.59 10.34 -6.17
CA TYR A 153 10.43 11.18 -6.46
C TYR A 153 10.61 12.65 -6.04
N ALA A 154 11.80 13.06 -5.61
CA ALA A 154 12.07 14.42 -5.14
C ALA A 154 11.74 15.51 -6.18
N LYS A 155 11.96 15.21 -7.47
CA LYS A 155 11.71 16.16 -8.59
C LYS A 155 10.42 15.90 -9.34
N VAL A 156 9.57 14.99 -8.85
CA VAL A 156 8.31 14.65 -9.50
C VAL A 156 7.23 15.59 -9.00
N ARG A 157 6.39 16.09 -9.92
CA ARG A 157 5.25 16.96 -9.56
C ARG A 157 4.32 16.24 -8.60
N LYS A 158 3.85 16.97 -7.58
CA LYS A 158 2.90 16.48 -6.58
C LYS A 158 1.50 17.03 -6.85
N THR A 159 0.51 16.22 -6.53
CA THR A 159 -0.92 16.52 -6.59
C THR A 159 -1.45 16.55 -5.17
N ASP A 160 -2.12 17.64 -4.78
CA ASP A 160 -2.62 17.78 -3.42
C ASP A 160 -3.84 16.89 -3.23
N VAL A 161 -3.90 16.22 -2.09
CA VAL A 161 -5.09 15.53 -1.61
C VAL A 161 -5.91 16.55 -0.82
N LYS A 162 -7.15 16.79 -1.26
CA LYS A 162 -8.06 17.77 -0.65
C LYS A 162 -8.95 17.14 0.41
N ALA A 163 -9.42 15.93 0.15
CA ALA A 163 -10.28 15.21 1.08
C ALA A 163 -10.15 13.70 0.88
N ILE A 164 -10.42 12.96 1.94
CA ILE A 164 -10.66 11.51 1.93
C ILE A 164 -11.94 11.28 2.73
N LYS A 165 -12.90 10.58 2.12
CA LYS A 165 -14.21 10.26 2.69
C LYS A 165 -14.47 8.75 2.55
N TRP A 166 -14.68 8.07 3.67
CA TRP A 166 -15.15 6.68 3.68
C TRP A 166 -16.63 6.64 3.25
N LEU A 167 -16.97 5.69 2.36
CA LEU A 167 -18.30 5.52 1.78
C LEU A 167 -19.14 4.51 2.58
#